data_AF-C5T5P0-F1
#
_entry.id   AF-C5T5P0-F1
#
_cell.length_a   1.000
_cell.length_b   1.000
_cell.length_c   1.000
_cell.angle_alpha   90.00
_cell.angle_beta   90.00
_cell.angle_gamma   90.00
#
_symmetry.space_group_name_H-M   'P 1'
#
loop_
_entity.id
_entity.type
_entity.pdbx_description
1 polymer ?
#
loop_
_entity_poly.entity_id
_entity_poly.type
_entity_poly.pdbx_seq_one_letter_code
_entity_poly.pdbx_strand_id
1 'polypeptide(L)' 'MSSALAPTELRGFNSPRIGPNGVKVPTYLYKLGYDATTQKAWAHWQEIREGEMVGRPISYQELVQRTGVEFLPRTALPH' A
#
# COMPACT_ATOMS: atom_id res chain seq x y z
N MET A 1 -32.93 -20.43 -16.39
CA MET A 1 -31.83 -21.18 -15.74
C MET A 1 -30.81 -20.15 -15.29
N SER A 2 -30.74 -19.87 -13.99
CA SER A 2 -29.80 -18.91 -13.42
C SER A 2 -28.50 -19.65 -13.15
N SER A 3 -27.45 -19.36 -13.92
CA SER A 3 -26.12 -19.93 -13.66
C SER A 3 -25.53 -19.21 -12.45
N ALA A 4 -25.40 -19.91 -11.33
CA ALA A 4 -24.63 -19.42 -10.20
C ALA A 4 -23.15 -19.37 -10.61
N LEU A 5 -22.52 -18.21 -10.48
CA LEU A 5 -21.09 -18.05 -10.73
C LEU A 5 -20.31 -18.93 -9.75
N ALA A 6 -19.30 -19.64 -10.26
CA ALA A 6 -18.46 -20.51 -9.47
C ALA A 6 -17.72 -19.70 -8.38
N PRO A 7 -17.46 -20.28 -7.19
CA PRO A 7 -16.79 -19.60 -6.07
C PRO A 7 -15.39 -19.05 -6.40
N THR A 8 -14.84 -19.38 -7.56
CA THR A 8 -13.55 -18.87 -8.07
C THR A 8 -13.62 -17.40 -8.52
N GLU A 9 -14.80 -16.79 -8.70
CA GLU A 9 -14.92 -15.38 -9.10
C GLU A 9 -14.92 -14.38 -7.93
N LEU A 10 -14.83 -14.86 -6.68
CA LEU A 10 -14.68 -14.02 -5.47
C LEU A 10 -13.21 -13.67 -5.14
N ARG A 11 -12.29 -13.68 -6.12
CA ARG A 11 -10.86 -13.39 -5.91
C ARG A 11 -10.54 -11.91 -5.65
N GLY A 12 -11.47 -11.15 -5.08
CA GLY A 12 -11.27 -9.76 -4.69
C GLY A 12 -10.58 -9.54 -3.34
N PHE A 13 -10.44 -10.57 -2.47
CA PHE A 13 -10.09 -10.29 -1.06
C PHE A 13 -9.13 -11.26 -0.35
N ASN A 14 -8.60 -12.30 -1.00
CA ASN A 14 -7.72 -13.26 -0.32
C ASN A 14 -6.27 -13.15 -0.80
N SER A 15 -5.50 -12.29 -0.14
CA SER A 15 -4.04 -12.25 -0.29
C SER A 15 -3.43 -13.62 -0.04
N PRO A 16 -2.50 -14.10 -0.89
CA PRO A 16 -1.81 -15.37 -0.67
C PRO A 16 -1.16 -15.43 0.71
N ARG A 17 -0.99 -16.65 1.25
CA ARG A 17 -0.30 -16.88 2.53
C ARG A 17 0.82 -17.88 2.35
N ILE A 18 1.94 -17.68 3.04
CA ILE A 18 3.16 -18.50 2.89
C ILE A 18 3.53 -19.15 4.22
N GLY A 19 3.97 -20.42 4.15
CA GLY A 19 4.54 -21.19 5.26
C GLY A 19 3.53 -21.70 6.29
N PRO A 20 3.98 -22.52 7.26
CA PRO A 20 3.11 -23.14 8.27
C PRO A 20 2.33 -22.14 9.13
N ASN A 21 2.89 -20.94 9.33
CA ASN A 21 2.27 -19.86 10.10
C ASN A 21 1.33 -18.96 9.26
N GLY A 22 1.21 -19.22 7.95
CA GLY A 22 0.31 -18.48 7.07
C GLY A 22 0.61 -16.98 7.03
N VAL A 23 1.85 -16.58 6.75
CA VAL A 23 2.23 -15.18 6.62
C VAL A 23 1.52 -14.57 5.40
N LYS A 24 0.77 -13.47 5.58
CA LYS A 24 0.03 -12.81 4.50
C LYS A 24 0.99 -12.10 3.54
N VAL A 25 0.82 -12.34 2.25
CA VAL A 25 1.56 -11.66 1.18
C VAL A 25 0.84 -10.36 0.80
N PRO A 26 1.45 -9.18 0.97
CA PRO A 26 0.83 -7.93 0.57
C PRO A 26 0.76 -7.81 -0.96
N THR A 27 -0.20 -7.04 -1.46
CA THR A 27 -0.31 -6.69 -2.88
C THR A 27 0.50 -5.43 -3.23
N TYR A 28 0.76 -4.57 -2.24
CA TYR A 28 1.53 -3.34 -2.40
C TYR A 28 2.55 -3.17 -1.27
N LEU A 29 3.67 -2.53 -1.62
CA LEU A 29 4.66 -2.02 -0.67
C LEU A 29 4.69 -0.49 -0.77
N TYR A 30 5.03 0.16 0.34
CA TYR A 30 5.30 1.58 0.36
C TYR A 30 6.58 1.88 1.13
N LYS A 31 7.22 3.00 0.78
CA LYS A 31 8.36 3.56 1.51
C LYS A 31 8.12 5.05 1.70
N LEU A 32 7.95 5.48 2.95
CA LEU A 32 7.85 6.89 3.33
C LEU A 32 9.25 7.49 3.51
N GLY A 33 9.50 8.63 2.87
CA GLY A 33 10.62 9.51 3.13
C GLY A 33 10.13 10.77 3.84
N TYR A 34 10.89 11.23 4.84
CA TYR A 34 10.68 12.51 5.51
C TYR A 34 12.02 13.23 5.66
N ASP A 35 12.06 14.47 5.20
CA ASP A 35 13.19 15.38 5.38
C ASP A 35 12.85 16.39 6.48
N ALA A 36 13.49 16.24 7.64
CA ALA A 36 13.27 17.11 8.78
C ALA A 36 13.82 18.54 8.59
N THR A 37 14.75 18.76 7.65
CA THR A 37 15.32 20.08 7.40
C THR A 37 14.37 20.97 6.61
N THR A 38 13.61 20.37 5.68
CA THR A 38 12.62 21.06 4.84
C THR A 38 11.18 20.77 5.23
N GLN A 39 10.97 19.88 6.21
CA GLN A 39 9.66 19.38 6.65
C GLN A 39 8.84 18.76 5.50
N LYS A 40 9.51 18.18 4.50
CA LYS A 40 8.86 17.56 3.35
C LYS A 40 8.73 16.06 3.52
N ALA A 41 7.58 15.52 3.14
CA ALA A 41 7.31 14.08 3.15
C ALA A 41 6.79 13.62 1.79
N TRP A 42 7.24 12.44 1.36
CA TRP A 42 6.83 11.78 0.12
C TRP A 42 6.89 10.27 0.30
N ALA A 43 6.19 9.52 -0.52
CA ALA A 43 6.29 8.06 -0.48
C ALA A 43 6.44 7.45 -1.86
N HIS A 44 7.17 6.35 -1.95
CA HIS A 44 7.06 5.45 -3.09
C HIS A 44 5.94 4.45 -2.82
N TRP A 45 5.12 4.18 -3.83
CA TRP A 45 4.07 3.18 -3.80
C TRP A 45 4.29 2.22 -4.97
N GLN A 46 4.40 0.93 -4.67
CA GLN A 46 4.74 -0.07 -5.68
C GLN A 46 3.89 -1.33 -5.48
N GLU A 47 3.37 -1.87 -6.57
CA GLU A 47 2.72 -3.18 -6.57
C GLU A 47 3.78 -4.29 -6.45
N ILE A 48 3.48 -5.32 -5.66
CA ILE A 48 4.33 -6.51 -5.61
C ILE A 48 4.00 -7.37 -6.82
N ARG A 49 4.59 -7.00 -7.96
CA ARG A 49 4.45 -7.68 -9.25
C ARG A 49 5.83 -7.80 -9.90
N GLU A 50 6.06 -8.94 -10.54
CA GLU A 50 7.30 -9.18 -11.27
C GLU A 50 7.50 -8.14 -12.38
N GLY A 51 8.71 -7.62 -12.50
CA GLY A 51 9.07 -6.61 -13.50
C GLY A 51 8.50 -5.21 -13.25
N GLU A 52 7.81 -4.99 -12.13
CA GLU A 52 7.28 -3.66 -11.78
C GLU A 52 8.42 -2.70 -11.42
N MET A 53 8.46 -1.54 -12.07
CA MET A 53 9.40 -0.48 -11.75
C MET A 53 8.76 0.53 -10.80
N VAL A 54 9.56 1.09 -9.89
CA VAL A 54 9.09 2.11 -8.96
C VAL A 54 8.65 3.36 -9.73
N GLY A 55 7.39 3.75 -9.56
CA GLY A 55 6.83 4.96 -10.13
C GLY A 55 7.30 6.25 -9.43
N ARG A 56 6.79 7.40 -9.91
CA ARG A 56 7.01 8.69 -9.25
C ARG A 56 6.50 8.65 -7.81
N PRO A 57 7.14 9.36 -6.87
CA PRO A 57 6.63 9.48 -5.51
C PRO A 57 5.20 10.02 -5.48
N ILE A 58 4.39 9.48 -4.57
CA ILE A 58 3.11 10.03 -4.14
C ILE A 58 3.32 11.01 -2.99
N SER A 59 2.32 11.87 -2.76
CA SER A 59 2.32 12.77 -1.61
C SER A 59 2.15 11.99 -0.30
N TYR A 60 2.55 12.60 0.82
CA TYR A 60 2.26 12.06 2.14
C TYR A 60 0.75 11.86 2.37
N GLN A 61 -0.07 12.84 1.95
CA GLN A 61 -1.52 12.76 2.13
C GLN A 61 -2.14 11.59 1.36
N GLU A 62 -1.65 11.29 0.16
CA GLU A 62 -2.07 10.10 -0.60
C GLU A 62 -1.71 8.81 0.15
N LEU A 63 -0.52 8.73 0.77
CA LEU A 63 -0.14 7.56 1.58
C LEU A 63 -1.09 7.39 2.78
N VAL A 64 -1.42 8.47 3.49
CA VAL A 64 -2.37 8.43 4.61
C VAL A 64 -3.74 7.95 4.12
N GLN A 65 -4.22 8.45 2.98
CA GLN A 65 -5.50 8.03 2.40
C GLN A 65 -5.54 6.54 2.04
N ARG A 66 -4.47 6.00 1.45
CA ARG A 66 -4.40 4.57 1.06
C ARG A 66 -4.30 3.62 2.25
N THR A 67 -3.63 4.04 3.31
CA THR A 67 -3.31 3.17 4.46
C THR A 67 -4.24 3.39 5.64
N GLY A 68 -4.88 4.56 5.75
CA GLY A 68 -5.61 4.98 6.94
C GLY A 68 -4.72 5.33 8.14
N VAL A 69 -3.40 5.40 7.95
CA VAL A 69 -2.42 5.60 9.03
C VAL A 69 -1.80 6.99 8.93
N GLU A 70 -1.85 7.74 10.03
CA GLU A 70 -1.11 8.99 10.19
C GLU A 70 0.29 8.68 10.76
N PHE A 71 1.32 8.71 9.90
CA PHE A 71 2.67 8.27 10.25
C PHE A 71 3.53 9.34 10.93
N LEU A 72 3.27 10.61 10.62
CA LEU A 72 4.01 11.76 11.13
C LEU A 72 3.08 12.58 12.05
N PRO A 73 3.60 13.16 13.14
CA PRO A 73 2.81 14.07 13.96
C PRO A 73 2.42 15.31 13.15
N ARG A 74 1.27 15.91 13.45
CA ARG A 74 0.80 17.13 12.76
C ARG A 74 1.78 18.30 12.80
N THR A 75 2.69 18.34 13.78
CA THR A 75 3.73 19.36 13.90
C THR A 75 4.93 19.15 12.97
N ALA A 76 5.07 17.97 12.36
CA ALA A 76 6.17 17.65 11.45
C ALA A 76 5.93 18.11 10.01
N LEU A 77 4.70 18.50 9.67
CA LEU A 77 4.35 18.96 8.32
C LEU A 77 3.99 20.46 8.35
N PRO A 78 4.30 21.20 7.28
CA PRO A 78 3.83 22.57 7.13
C PRO A 78 2.30 22.63 7.18
N HIS A 79 1.76 23.67 7.81
CA HIS A 79 0.32 23.95 7.88
C HIS A 79 -0.24 24.46 6.55
#